data_AF-F4RLR6-F1
#
_entry.id   AF-F4RLR6-F1
#
_cell.length_a   1.000
_cell.length_b   1.000
_cell.length_c   1.000
_cell.angle_alpha   90.00
_cell.angle_beta   90.00
_cell.angle_gamma   90.00
#
_symmetry.space_group_name_H-M   'P 1'
#
loop_
_entity.id
_entity.type
_entity.pdbx_description
1 polymer ?
#
loop_
_entity_poly.entity_id
_entity_poly.type
_entity_poly.pdbx_seq_one_letter_code
_entity_poly.pdbx_strand_id
1 'polypeptide(L)'
;MLPSNTIRSYVCLCSRCSKLTHVFNGIQVPGLQVSPVVHQSHQLNDQRLRILESLDNFLDDSVSDKSGLSNPSTEENDSNSLLGTQPDLREPLESSPTSRMGVQLEIQTDDVLDPDLEITTFDPSHFMQHTLNGENPSVIHACLIASCMSIFDHTSLYNSSWLLQAQRNSLEIHIKSSESSLEGLLQPLDYTSQLALQRLPKKIQTVMRWLNIEPSLDYYTCCPDCFALYPLEHTSPVCSHLDDQVPGSLDLLYQNNQPELSIKTTGPPQHGSKRRIRKHSSHGTREEPGEEIGVSMANAQLGEDTSSGDDQFDPLDNQFYGEMEITFVKSFCRMGNLAALLRDETKLPESLRPYASQLHSIFEPQDFQPKSSDIYNSQPLDDDVLDQLVLRLNATQANDWQWKSSSTWCRMSAEDRIKYSPVSSQAHFKTGVKHNNVHYQTHKKSPKNTVVHVVSQTNGATLFGKITKIFSHRRIPGHENSPVDETWLLVRYYKPLSAGMPNPFSRVGEPDLQAHLRLENWSRPYLTRLSEVVASCAWIIYEKGEIHYLLDKKSIALVSLHR
;
A
#
# COMPACT_ATOMS: atom_id res chain seq x y z
N MET A 1 39.38 -39.27 8.99
CA MET A 1 39.35 -38.56 7.69
C MET A 1 37.90 -38.13 7.44
N LEU A 2 37.59 -36.86 7.68
CA LEU A 2 36.27 -36.28 7.43
C LEU A 2 36.10 -36.06 5.91
N PRO A 3 34.91 -36.31 5.33
CA PRO A 3 34.69 -36.06 3.91
C PRO A 3 34.69 -34.54 3.67
N SER A 4 35.48 -34.12 2.70
CA SER A 4 35.57 -32.74 2.22
C SER A 4 34.20 -32.25 1.77
N ASN A 5 33.74 -31.15 2.36
CA ASN A 5 32.54 -30.43 1.93
C ASN A 5 32.73 -29.96 0.47
N THR A 6 32.14 -30.67 -0.48
CA THR A 6 32.03 -30.22 -1.87
C THR A 6 31.11 -29.00 -1.92
N ILE A 7 31.72 -27.81 -1.99
CA ILE A 7 31.00 -26.56 -2.21
C ILE A 7 30.27 -26.66 -3.55
N ARG A 8 28.94 -26.53 -3.54
CA ARG A 8 28.14 -26.46 -4.77
C ARG A 8 28.52 -25.18 -5.52
N SER A 9 29.06 -25.33 -6.72
CA SER A 9 29.35 -24.24 -7.63
C SER A 9 28.35 -24.23 -8.78
N TYR A 10 28.00 -23.04 -9.25
CA TYR A 10 27.04 -22.81 -10.33
C TYR A 10 27.75 -22.24 -11.55
N VAL A 11 27.27 -22.55 -12.75
CA VAL A 11 27.79 -21.95 -13.99
C VAL A 11 27.00 -20.69 -14.29
N CYS A 12 27.64 -19.53 -14.24
CA CYS A 12 27.02 -18.25 -14.58
C CYS A 12 27.15 -17.95 -16.09
N LEU A 13 26.04 -17.54 -16.70
CA LEU A 13 25.94 -17.19 -18.13
C LEU A 13 25.52 -15.73 -18.36
N CYS A 14 25.75 -14.82 -17.40
CA CYS A 14 25.45 -13.39 -17.60
C CYS A 14 26.28 -12.80 -18.76
N SER A 15 25.92 -11.60 -19.21
CA SER A 15 26.59 -10.86 -20.30
C SER A 15 28.12 -10.77 -20.19
N ARG A 16 28.67 -10.83 -18.96
CA ARG A 16 30.12 -10.87 -18.69
C ARG A 16 30.68 -12.28 -18.68
N CYS A 17 30.01 -13.22 -18.01
CA CYS A 17 30.52 -14.59 -17.83
C CYS A 17 30.35 -15.48 -19.06
N SER A 18 29.35 -15.22 -19.92
CA SER A 18 29.12 -15.99 -21.15
C SER A 18 30.26 -15.88 -22.17
N LYS A 19 31.10 -14.84 -22.04
CA LYS A 19 32.32 -14.63 -22.86
C LYS A 19 33.52 -15.45 -22.39
N LEU A 20 33.43 -16.06 -21.21
CA LEU A 20 34.47 -16.92 -20.65
C LEU A 20 34.13 -18.39 -20.91
N THR A 21 35.15 -19.25 -20.93
CA THR A 21 34.98 -20.70 -20.99
C THR A 21 35.61 -21.34 -19.75
N HIS A 22 34.99 -22.41 -19.26
CA HIS A 22 35.58 -23.26 -18.23
C HIS A 22 35.52 -24.73 -18.66
N VAL A 23 36.40 -25.55 -18.09
CA VAL A 23 36.46 -26.98 -18.42
C VAL A 23 35.57 -27.74 -17.44
N PHE A 24 34.50 -28.34 -17.94
CA PHE A 24 33.63 -29.24 -17.18
C PHE A 24 33.72 -30.64 -17.78
N ASN A 25 34.22 -31.61 -17.01
CA ASN A 25 34.46 -32.98 -17.48
C ASN A 25 35.32 -33.08 -18.76
N GLY A 26 36.34 -32.23 -18.89
CA GLY A 26 37.23 -32.21 -20.06
C GLY A 26 36.66 -31.51 -21.30
N ILE A 27 35.43 -30.98 -21.23
CA ILE A 27 34.79 -30.23 -22.31
C ILE A 27 34.82 -28.75 -21.97
N GLN A 28 35.23 -27.91 -22.93
CA GLN A 28 35.11 -26.46 -22.79
C GLN A 28 33.66 -26.05 -22.97
N VAL A 29 33.07 -25.48 -21.91
CA VAL A 29 31.71 -24.96 -21.89
C VAL A 29 31.74 -23.44 -21.62
N PRO A 30 30.88 -22.66 -22.29
CA PRO A 30 30.78 -21.22 -22.03
C PRO A 30 30.22 -20.96 -20.62
N GLY A 31 30.61 -19.84 -20.03
CA GLY A 31 30.26 -19.46 -18.67
C GLY A 31 31.42 -19.58 -17.70
N LEU A 32 31.22 -19.03 -16.51
CA LEU A 32 32.19 -19.08 -15.40
C LEU A 32 31.59 -19.85 -14.24
N GLN A 33 32.34 -20.81 -13.70
CA GLN A 33 31.95 -21.53 -12.50
C GLN A 33 32.18 -20.62 -11.27
N VAL A 34 31.10 -20.28 -10.59
CA VAL A 34 31.08 -19.29 -9.50
C VAL A 34 30.37 -19.86 -8.26
N SER A 35 30.57 -19.22 -7.11
CA SER A 35 29.81 -19.55 -5.90
C SER A 35 28.33 -19.15 -6.06
N PRO A 36 27.41 -19.69 -5.25
CA PRO A 36 25.99 -19.34 -5.32
C PRO A 36 25.73 -17.84 -5.15
N VAL A 37 26.46 -17.20 -4.22
CA VAL A 37 26.37 -15.76 -3.94
C VAL A 37 26.79 -14.92 -5.15
N VAL A 38 27.89 -15.29 -5.81
CA VAL A 38 28.37 -14.59 -7.01
C VAL A 38 27.42 -14.82 -8.18
N HIS A 39 26.85 -16.02 -8.31
CA HIS A 39 25.84 -16.31 -9.33
C HIS A 39 24.62 -15.40 -9.20
N GLN A 40 24.08 -15.24 -7.99
CA GLN A 40 22.91 -14.40 -7.72
C GLN A 40 23.22 -12.91 -7.97
N SER A 41 24.38 -12.42 -7.53
CA SER A 41 24.82 -11.05 -7.79
C SER A 41 24.91 -10.74 -9.29
N HIS A 42 25.47 -11.67 -10.08
CA HIS A 42 25.55 -11.52 -11.52
C HIS A 42 24.17 -11.53 -12.21
N GLN A 43 23.22 -12.35 -11.75
CA GLN A 43 21.85 -12.36 -12.27
C GLN A 43 21.13 -11.03 -12.04
N LEU A 44 21.23 -10.47 -10.83
CA LEU A 44 20.63 -9.18 -10.50
C LEU A 44 21.22 -8.04 -11.34
N ASN A 45 22.53 -8.08 -11.57
CA ASN A 45 23.20 -7.07 -12.41
C ASN A 45 22.77 -7.17 -13.89
N ASP A 46 22.60 -8.38 -14.43
CA ASP A 46 22.11 -8.59 -15.80
C ASP A 46 20.66 -8.12 -15.96
N GLN A 47 19.81 -8.36 -14.93
CA GLN A 47 18.43 -7.86 -14.89
C GLN A 47 18.38 -6.33 -14.87
N ARG A 48 19.26 -5.69 -14.08
CA ARG A 48 19.38 -4.22 -14.03
C ARG A 48 19.80 -3.64 -15.39
N LEU A 49 20.74 -4.28 -16.10
CA LEU A 49 21.17 -3.82 -17.42
C LEU A 49 20.04 -3.91 -18.46
N ARG A 50 19.24 -4.98 -18.45
CA ARG A 50 18.07 -5.10 -19.35
C ARG A 50 17.02 -4.02 -19.11
N ILE A 51 16.81 -3.63 -17.86
CA ILE A 51 15.88 -2.53 -17.52
C ILE A 51 16.41 -1.21 -18.08
N LEU A 52 17.72 -0.94 -17.93
CA LEU A 52 18.33 0.27 -18.47
C LEU A 52 18.27 0.32 -20.01
N GLU A 53 18.59 -0.79 -20.69
CA GLU A 53 18.45 -0.89 -22.15
C GLU A 53 16.99 -0.68 -22.62
N SER A 54 16.01 -1.13 -21.84
CA SER A 54 14.59 -0.90 -22.15
C SER A 54 14.17 0.56 -22.00
N LEU A 55 14.82 1.32 -21.11
CA LEU A 55 14.55 2.74 -20.88
C LEU A 55 15.18 3.62 -21.96
N ASP A 56 16.40 3.29 -22.41
CA ASP A 56 17.06 4.02 -23.51
C ASP A 56 16.27 3.86 -24.82
N ASN A 57 15.76 2.67 -25.11
CA ASN A 57 14.88 2.44 -26.27
C ASN A 57 13.55 3.22 -26.20
N PHE A 58 13.12 3.63 -25.00
CA PHE A 58 11.91 4.41 -24.80
C PHE A 58 12.10 5.92 -25.03
N LEU A 59 13.35 6.40 -24.95
CA LEU A 59 13.68 7.81 -25.13
C LEU A 59 13.93 8.15 -26.61
N ASP A 60 14.46 7.22 -27.39
CA ASP A 60 14.74 7.45 -28.82
C ASP A 60 13.49 7.52 -29.71
N ASP A 61 12.37 6.92 -29.29
CA ASP A 61 11.12 6.91 -30.06
C ASP A 61 10.31 8.21 -29.96
N SER A 62 10.83 9.23 -29.26
CA SER A 62 10.12 10.49 -28.97
C SER A 62 10.61 11.73 -29.73
N VAL A 63 11.62 11.63 -30.61
CA VAL A 63 12.28 12.80 -31.25
C VAL A 63 12.14 12.83 -32.78
N SER A 64 11.07 12.26 -33.36
CA SER A 64 10.84 12.30 -34.80
C SER A 64 9.46 12.81 -35.19
N ASP A 65 9.01 13.93 -34.62
CA ASP A 65 8.02 14.78 -35.30
C ASP A 65 7.91 16.17 -34.65
N LYS A 66 8.43 17.19 -35.33
CA LYS A 66 7.82 18.53 -35.51
C LYS A 66 8.79 19.52 -36.15
N SER A 67 8.70 19.62 -37.47
CA SER A 67 9.07 20.81 -38.22
C SER A 67 7.89 21.79 -38.26
N GLY A 68 8.14 23.05 -37.92
CA GLY A 68 7.31 24.19 -38.31
C GLY A 68 6.37 24.69 -37.23
N LEU A 69 6.70 25.84 -36.65
CA LEU A 69 5.87 27.04 -36.71
C LEU A 69 6.57 28.24 -36.04
N SER A 70 6.26 29.38 -36.61
CA SER A 70 6.89 30.69 -36.51
C SER A 70 6.58 31.41 -35.18
N ASN A 71 7.55 32.20 -34.72
CA ASN A 71 7.38 33.20 -33.67
C ASN A 71 6.27 34.21 -33.98
N PRO A 72 5.60 34.73 -32.94
CA PRO A 72 5.46 36.18 -32.86
C PRO A 72 5.86 36.74 -31.49
N SER A 73 6.54 37.88 -31.59
CA SER A 73 6.85 38.86 -30.56
C SER A 73 5.60 39.57 -30.02
N THR A 74 5.51 39.79 -28.71
CA THR A 74 4.66 40.84 -28.09
C THR A 74 5.22 41.09 -26.67
N GLU A 75 5.99 42.16 -26.49
CA GLU A 75 5.60 43.44 -25.87
C GLU A 75 5.27 43.33 -24.37
N GLU A 76 6.19 43.91 -23.60
CA GLU A 76 6.10 44.20 -22.17
C GLU A 76 5.03 45.29 -21.95
N ASN A 77 4.16 45.08 -20.96
CA ASN A 77 3.35 46.16 -20.42
C ASN A 77 3.23 46.00 -18.90
N ASP A 78 4.00 46.83 -18.20
CA ASP A 78 3.98 47.01 -16.76
C ASP A 78 2.74 47.81 -16.34
N SER A 79 2.00 47.31 -15.35
CA SER A 79 1.08 48.13 -14.54
C SER A 79 0.81 47.46 -13.20
N ASN A 80 1.51 47.95 -12.16
CA ASN A 80 1.22 47.74 -10.75
C ASN A 80 0.12 48.72 -10.26
N SER A 81 -0.77 48.24 -9.36
CA SER A 81 -1.32 48.95 -8.19
C SER A 81 -2.69 48.34 -7.80
N LEU A 82 -2.78 47.53 -6.73
CA LEU A 82 -3.10 47.90 -5.34
C LEU A 82 -4.55 48.37 -5.11
N LEU A 83 -5.35 47.51 -4.46
CA LEU A 83 -6.31 47.70 -3.36
C LEU A 83 -7.09 46.37 -3.27
N GLY A 84 -7.19 45.62 -2.17
CA GLY A 84 -7.19 46.00 -0.76
C GLY A 84 -8.61 45.86 -0.20
N THR A 85 -9.08 44.62 0.06
CA THR A 85 -10.27 44.39 0.91
C THR A 85 -10.25 42.97 1.48
N GLN A 86 -10.08 42.85 2.80
CA GLN A 86 -10.32 41.64 3.57
C GLN A 86 -11.82 41.39 3.76
N PRO A 87 -12.27 40.13 3.86
CA PRO A 87 -13.64 39.79 4.21
C PRO A 87 -13.85 39.64 5.72
N ASP A 88 -15.01 40.12 6.15
CA ASP A 88 -15.57 40.11 7.49
C ASP A 88 -15.97 38.67 7.90
N LEU A 89 -15.44 38.20 9.03
CA LEU A 89 -15.72 36.89 9.62
C LEU A 89 -16.95 36.99 10.51
N ARG A 90 -18.05 36.35 10.11
CA ARG A 90 -19.18 36.04 11.01
C ARG A 90 -19.24 34.53 11.25
N GLU A 91 -18.94 34.14 12.48
CA GLU A 91 -19.25 32.83 13.04
C GLU A 91 -20.76 32.64 13.18
N PRO A 92 -21.25 31.39 13.03
CA PRO A 92 -22.38 30.95 13.81
C PRO A 92 -22.08 29.70 14.63
N LEU A 93 -22.29 29.89 15.93
CA LEU A 93 -22.72 28.99 16.99
C LEU A 93 -22.75 27.46 16.73
N GLU A 94 -22.02 26.82 17.64
CA GLU A 94 -22.13 25.47 18.18
C GLU A 94 -23.56 24.88 18.20
N SER A 95 -23.67 23.62 17.77
CA SER A 95 -24.71 22.71 18.24
C SER A 95 -24.09 21.34 18.54
N SER A 96 -24.35 20.87 19.76
CA SER A 96 -23.83 19.65 20.37
C SER A 96 -24.35 18.37 19.68
N PRO A 97 -23.59 17.26 19.65
CA PRO A 97 -24.13 15.97 19.26
C PRO A 97 -24.73 15.23 20.46
N THR A 98 -25.99 14.85 20.28
CA THR A 98 -26.78 13.95 21.13
C THR A 98 -26.19 12.53 21.21
N SER A 99 -26.44 11.95 22.38
CA SER A 99 -25.98 10.66 22.89
C SER A 99 -26.55 9.42 22.18
N ARG A 100 -25.70 8.38 22.13
CA ARG A 100 -25.97 6.93 22.28
C ARG A 100 -27.08 6.24 21.46
N MET A 101 -26.66 5.19 20.74
CA MET A 101 -27.16 3.82 20.97
C MET A 101 -26.02 2.81 20.79
N GLY A 102 -25.53 2.25 21.90
CA GLY A 102 -24.68 1.07 21.89
C GLY A 102 -25.55 -0.17 21.80
N VAL A 103 -25.29 -1.02 20.82
CA VAL A 103 -25.90 -2.35 20.71
C VAL A 103 -25.01 -3.31 21.53
N GLN A 104 -25.50 -3.73 22.69
CA GLN A 104 -24.95 -4.87 23.42
C GLN A 104 -25.48 -6.14 22.76
N LEU A 105 -24.58 -6.91 22.11
CA LEU A 105 -24.84 -8.31 21.80
C LEU A 105 -24.34 -9.13 23.00
N GLU A 106 -25.27 -9.63 23.82
CA GLU A 106 -25.00 -10.73 24.75
C GLU A 106 -25.04 -12.04 23.97
N ILE A 107 -23.86 -12.61 23.71
CA ILE A 107 -23.73 -14.00 23.25
C ILE A 107 -23.54 -14.84 24.51
N GLN A 108 -24.57 -15.59 24.91
CA GLN A 108 -24.46 -16.65 25.90
C GLN A 108 -23.92 -17.91 25.20
N THR A 109 -22.68 -18.28 25.49
CA THR A 109 -22.12 -19.60 25.17
C THR A 109 -21.81 -20.31 26.48
N ASP A 110 -22.71 -21.22 26.89
CA ASP A 110 -22.49 -22.19 27.97
C ASP A 110 -21.67 -23.38 27.44
N ASP A 111 -20.45 -23.12 26.96
CA ASP A 111 -19.48 -24.17 26.64
C ASP A 111 -18.46 -24.30 27.78
N VAL A 112 -18.33 -25.53 28.28
CA VAL A 112 -17.36 -25.94 29.30
C VAL A 112 -15.97 -25.81 28.70
N LEU A 113 -15.36 -24.62 28.84
CA LEU A 113 -13.98 -24.37 28.47
C LEU A 113 -13.06 -25.22 29.34
N ASP A 114 -12.15 -25.92 28.69
CA ASP A 114 -11.05 -26.65 29.31
C ASP A 114 -10.26 -25.69 30.22
N PRO A 115 -10.19 -25.92 31.55
CA PRO A 115 -9.56 -25.00 32.49
C PRO A 115 -8.05 -24.80 32.28
N ASP A 116 -7.43 -25.62 31.41
CA ASP A 116 -6.01 -25.55 31.08
C ASP A 116 -5.70 -24.78 29.77
N LEU A 117 -6.72 -24.28 29.05
CA LEU A 117 -6.51 -23.39 27.91
C LEU A 117 -6.24 -21.97 28.43
N GLU A 118 -4.97 -21.68 28.74
CA GLU A 118 -4.50 -20.32 28.96
C GLU A 118 -4.78 -19.49 27.71
N ILE A 119 -5.89 -18.74 27.74
CA ILE A 119 -6.16 -17.71 26.75
C ILE A 119 -5.04 -16.69 26.89
N THR A 120 -4.12 -16.69 25.92
CA THR A 120 -3.10 -15.66 25.78
C THR A 120 -3.80 -14.33 25.59
N THR A 121 -4.00 -13.63 26.70
CA THR A 121 -4.60 -12.30 26.71
C THR A 121 -3.51 -11.33 26.30
N PHE A 122 -3.57 -10.84 25.06
CA PHE A 122 -2.64 -9.85 24.57
C PHE A 122 -2.95 -8.49 25.22
N ASP A 123 -1.99 -7.92 25.96
CA ASP A 123 -2.11 -6.60 26.56
C ASP A 123 -1.49 -5.50 25.67
N PRO A 124 -2.30 -4.72 24.93
CA PRO A 124 -1.80 -3.61 24.12
C PRO A 124 -1.49 -2.36 24.95
N SER A 125 -1.69 -2.37 26.27
CA SER A 125 -1.59 -1.17 27.11
C SER A 125 -0.22 -0.51 27.04
N HIS A 126 0.86 -1.28 26.87
CA HIS A 126 2.21 -0.74 26.77
C HIS A 126 2.40 0.18 25.54
N PHE A 127 1.73 -0.08 24.41
CA PHE A 127 1.72 0.82 23.26
C PHE A 127 0.92 2.10 23.52
N MET A 128 -0.08 2.02 24.40
CA MET A 128 -0.93 3.15 24.75
C MET A 128 -0.29 4.07 25.79
N GLN A 129 0.56 3.54 26.65
CA GLN A 129 1.22 4.27 27.74
C GLN A 129 2.48 5.03 27.29
N HIS A 130 3.08 4.66 26.15
CA HIS A 130 4.27 5.35 25.66
C HIS A 130 3.96 6.82 25.33
N THR A 131 4.72 7.72 25.94
CA THR A 131 4.63 9.17 25.76
C THR A 131 6.01 9.73 25.46
N LEU A 132 6.06 10.74 24.59
CA LEU A 132 7.29 11.43 24.23
C LEU A 132 7.55 12.65 25.12
N ASN A 133 6.75 12.82 26.18
CA ASN A 133 6.90 13.90 27.15
C ASN A 133 8.20 13.74 27.94
N GLY A 134 9.01 14.80 27.98
CA GLY A 134 10.28 14.84 28.71
C GLY A 134 11.54 14.71 27.83
N GLU A 135 11.38 14.35 26.55
CA GLU A 135 12.50 14.30 25.60
C GLU A 135 12.64 15.62 24.84
N ASN A 136 13.82 15.86 24.24
CA ASN A 136 14.08 17.11 23.52
C ASN A 136 13.15 17.23 22.28
N PRO A 137 12.34 18.29 22.16
CA PRO A 137 11.38 18.44 21.05
C PRO A 137 12.01 18.36 19.66
N SER A 138 13.21 18.92 19.48
CA SER A 138 13.91 18.90 18.20
C SER A 138 14.36 17.50 17.80
N VAL A 139 14.77 16.69 18.78
CA VAL A 139 15.15 15.28 18.59
C VAL A 139 13.93 14.45 18.21
N ILE A 140 12.82 14.63 18.94
CA ILE A 140 11.54 13.97 18.64
C ILE A 140 11.08 14.33 17.23
N HIS A 141 11.06 15.62 16.87
CA HIS A 141 10.60 16.07 15.56
C HIS A 141 11.42 15.47 14.41
N ALA A 142 12.75 15.43 14.54
CA ALA A 142 13.62 14.78 13.57
C ALA A 142 13.30 13.28 13.43
N CYS A 143 13.15 12.58 14.55
CA CYS A 143 12.78 11.18 14.59
C CYS A 143 11.41 10.89 13.95
N LEU A 144 10.40 11.72 14.22
CA LEU A 144 9.07 11.60 13.65
C LEU A 144 9.09 11.82 12.14
N ILE A 145 9.78 12.86 11.64
CA ILE A 145 9.90 13.10 10.19
C ILE A 145 10.55 11.91 9.50
N ALA A 146 11.70 11.44 9.98
CA ALA A 146 12.39 10.35 9.33
C ALA A 146 11.58 9.04 9.35
N SER A 147 10.83 8.80 10.43
CA SER A 147 9.91 7.67 10.54
C SER A 147 8.75 7.81 9.55
N CYS A 148 8.15 8.99 9.44
CA CYS A 148 7.10 9.25 8.46
C CYS A 148 7.59 9.01 7.02
N MET A 149 8.76 9.53 6.67
CA MET A 149 9.36 9.34 5.35
C MET A 149 9.68 7.86 5.07
N SER A 150 10.15 7.12 6.08
CA SER A 150 10.45 5.69 5.94
C SER A 150 9.18 4.86 5.73
N ILE A 151 8.13 5.13 6.50
CA ILE A 151 6.94 4.29 6.57
C ILE A 151 5.90 4.66 5.51
N PHE A 152 5.58 5.95 5.35
CA PHE A 152 4.52 6.42 4.45
C PHE A 152 5.01 6.70 3.02
N ASP A 153 6.21 7.26 2.88
CA ASP A 153 6.80 7.55 1.56
C ASP A 153 7.66 6.39 1.03
N HIS A 154 7.72 5.28 1.76
CA HIS A 154 8.51 4.08 1.41
C HIS A 154 9.99 4.41 1.13
N THR A 155 10.53 5.40 1.83
CA THR A 155 11.95 5.74 1.74
C THR A 155 12.78 4.57 2.27
N SER A 156 13.84 4.19 1.54
CA SER A 156 14.71 3.10 1.96
C SER A 156 15.31 3.36 3.35
N LEU A 157 15.56 2.31 4.12
CA LEU A 157 16.14 2.43 5.47
C LEU A 157 17.46 3.22 5.48
N TYR A 158 18.25 3.05 4.42
CA TYR A 158 19.48 3.82 4.18
C TYR A 158 19.19 5.32 4.02
N ASN A 159 18.25 5.69 3.14
CA ASN A 159 17.91 7.10 2.90
C ASN A 159 17.26 7.74 4.14
N SER A 160 16.43 7.01 4.88
CA SER A 160 15.84 7.49 6.13
C SER A 160 16.89 7.70 7.23
N SER A 161 17.88 6.79 7.33
CA SER A 161 19.02 6.96 8.25
C SER A 161 19.91 8.14 7.84
N TRP A 162 20.12 8.32 6.54
CA TRP A 162 20.79 9.51 6.01
C TRP A 162 20.04 10.80 6.35
N LEU A 163 18.71 10.81 6.23
CA LEU A 163 17.87 11.96 6.58
C LEU A 163 17.98 12.31 8.07
N LEU A 164 17.98 11.31 8.96
CA LEU A 164 18.25 11.51 10.39
C LEU A 164 19.60 12.16 10.62
N GLN A 165 20.65 11.67 9.95
CA GLN A 165 21.99 12.24 10.08
C GLN A 165 22.05 13.67 9.52
N ALA A 166 21.34 13.97 8.43
CA ALA A 166 21.23 15.32 7.90
C ALA A 166 20.55 16.28 8.89
N GLN A 167 19.42 15.86 9.48
CA GLN A 167 18.73 16.64 10.52
C GLN A 167 19.59 16.84 11.77
N ARG A 168 20.36 15.83 12.18
CA ARG A 168 21.36 15.95 13.26
C ARG A 168 22.36 17.06 12.98
N ASN A 169 22.96 17.03 11.78
CA ASN A 169 23.95 18.03 11.38
C ASN A 169 23.32 19.43 11.33
N SER A 170 22.08 19.56 10.84
CA SER A 170 21.35 20.84 10.84
C SER A 170 21.10 21.37 12.25
N LEU A 171 20.70 20.51 13.19
CA LEU A 171 20.53 20.90 14.60
C LEU A 171 21.86 21.33 15.22
N GLU A 172 22.94 20.59 14.97
CA GLU A 172 24.28 20.94 15.45
C GLU A 172 24.73 22.32 14.94
N ILE A 173 24.54 22.59 13.64
CA ILE A 173 24.85 23.90 13.04
C ILE A 173 23.99 25.00 13.68
N HIS A 174 22.68 24.77 13.82
CA HIS A 174 21.78 25.77 14.37
C HIS A 174 22.15 26.14 15.81
N ILE A 175 22.42 25.14 16.65
CA ILE A 175 22.83 25.36 18.04
C ILE A 175 24.14 26.17 18.08
N LYS A 176 25.17 25.78 17.32
CA LYS A 176 26.45 26.52 17.24
C LYS A 176 26.30 27.94 16.72
N SER A 177 25.33 28.19 15.83
CA SER A 177 25.09 29.51 15.23
C SER A 177 24.25 30.45 16.07
N SER A 178 23.47 29.91 17.03
CA SER A 178 22.58 30.70 17.88
C SER A 178 23.34 31.55 18.90
N GLU A 179 24.56 31.13 19.25
CA GLU A 179 25.48 31.90 20.08
C GLU A 179 26.06 33.05 19.26
N SER A 180 25.50 34.25 19.46
CA SER A 180 25.60 35.38 18.53
C SER A 180 26.98 36.06 18.46
N SER A 181 28.05 35.43 18.94
CA SER A 181 29.41 35.95 18.82
C SER A 181 30.21 35.10 17.83
N LEU A 182 30.99 35.77 16.97
CA LEU A 182 31.93 35.11 16.06
C LEU A 182 32.97 34.25 16.82
N GLU A 183 33.18 34.54 18.11
CA GLU A 183 34.00 33.76 19.04
C GLU A 183 33.30 32.48 19.55
N GLY A 184 31.96 32.41 19.51
CA GLY A 184 31.15 31.26 19.90
C GLY A 184 31.30 30.04 18.98
N LEU A 185 31.67 30.24 17.71
CA LEU A 185 31.92 29.13 16.78
C LEU A 185 33.10 28.22 17.20
N LEU A 186 33.97 28.69 18.09
CA LEU A 186 35.09 27.91 18.64
C LEU A 186 34.80 27.37 20.05
N GLN A 187 33.71 27.78 20.70
CA GLN A 187 33.34 27.24 22.00
C GLN A 187 32.70 25.85 21.84
N PRO A 188 33.03 24.89 22.72
CA PRO A 188 32.33 23.62 22.77
C PRO A 188 30.84 23.87 23.08
N LEU A 189 29.95 23.12 22.41
CA LEU A 189 28.52 23.10 22.70
C LEU A 189 28.27 22.97 24.21
N ASP A 190 27.27 23.69 24.74
CA ASP A 190 26.80 23.43 26.09
C ASP A 190 26.50 21.93 26.27
N TYR A 191 26.83 21.41 27.45
CA TYR A 191 26.75 19.98 27.77
C TYR A 191 25.35 19.42 27.50
N THR A 192 24.29 20.19 27.77
CA THR A 192 22.91 19.75 27.55
C THR A 192 22.58 19.58 26.06
N SER A 193 23.08 20.51 25.22
CA SER A 193 22.90 20.46 23.77
C SER A 193 23.72 19.33 23.14
N GLN A 194 24.95 19.13 23.61
CA GLN A 194 25.77 18.01 23.18
C GLN A 194 25.12 16.66 23.55
N LEU A 195 24.57 16.55 24.76
CA LEU A 195 23.87 15.35 25.21
C LEU A 195 22.61 15.10 24.38
N ALA A 196 21.83 16.13 24.05
CA ALA A 196 20.66 16.02 23.19
C ALA A 196 21.02 15.56 21.77
N LEU A 197 22.11 16.09 21.18
CA LEU A 197 22.60 15.63 19.89
C LEU A 197 23.12 14.19 19.96
N GLN A 198 23.87 13.82 20.99
CA GLN A 198 24.37 12.45 21.19
C GLN A 198 23.24 11.44 21.30
N ARG A 199 22.13 11.85 21.93
CA ARG A 199 20.90 11.08 22.07
C ARG A 199 20.17 10.80 20.76
N LEU A 200 20.28 11.65 19.73
CA LEU A 200 19.61 11.41 18.46
C LEU A 200 20.12 10.10 17.80
N PRO A 201 19.25 9.11 17.55
CA PRO A 201 19.65 7.85 16.96
C PRO A 201 20.21 8.02 15.53
N LYS A 202 21.20 7.20 15.17
CA LYS A 202 21.84 7.22 13.84
C LYS A 202 21.14 6.33 12.82
N LYS A 203 20.48 5.26 13.28
CA LYS A 203 19.80 4.26 12.43
C LYS A 203 18.28 4.42 12.59
N ILE A 204 17.55 4.36 11.48
CA ILE A 204 16.08 4.49 11.50
C ILE A 204 15.40 3.38 12.31
N GLN A 205 15.96 2.16 12.33
CA GLN A 205 15.41 1.05 13.11
C GLN A 205 15.47 1.34 14.62
N THR A 206 16.52 2.02 15.09
CA THR A 206 16.63 2.46 16.49
C THR A 206 15.54 3.49 16.80
N VAL A 207 15.23 4.39 15.86
CA VAL A 207 14.11 5.33 16.01
C VAL A 207 12.77 4.59 16.08
N MET A 208 12.52 3.60 15.22
CA MET A 208 11.25 2.84 15.23
C MET A 208 11.03 2.09 16.56
N ARG A 209 12.10 1.49 17.12
CA ARG A 209 12.03 0.85 18.45
C ARG A 209 11.84 1.88 19.56
N TRP A 210 12.57 3.00 19.49
CA TRP A 210 12.48 4.06 20.49
C TRP A 210 11.09 4.72 20.55
N LEU A 211 10.47 4.98 19.40
CA LEU A 211 9.08 5.45 19.30
C LEU A 211 8.05 4.39 19.71
N ASN A 212 8.49 3.17 20.02
CA ASN A 212 7.67 2.01 20.32
C ASN A 212 6.59 1.73 19.23
N ILE A 213 6.98 1.86 17.96
CA ILE A 213 6.08 1.60 16.81
C ILE A 213 6.37 0.26 16.13
N GLU A 214 7.41 -0.46 16.55
CA GLU A 214 7.78 -1.77 16.02
C GLU A 214 6.77 -2.83 16.50
N PRO A 215 6.08 -3.55 15.59
CA PRO A 215 5.14 -4.57 15.99
C PRO A 215 5.86 -5.83 16.47
N SER A 216 5.31 -6.49 17.49
CA SER A 216 5.61 -7.88 17.78
C SER A 216 4.89 -8.77 16.78
N LEU A 217 5.58 -9.77 16.22
CA LEU A 217 4.99 -10.76 15.34
C LEU A 217 5.14 -12.14 15.95
N ASP A 218 4.01 -12.82 16.10
CA ASP A 218 3.97 -14.24 16.43
C ASP A 218 3.85 -15.06 15.16
N TYR A 219 4.69 -16.09 15.04
CA TYR A 219 4.76 -16.92 13.85
C TYR A 219 4.12 -18.27 14.10
N TYR A 220 3.25 -18.66 13.17
CA TYR A 220 2.51 -19.92 13.23
C TYR A 220 2.74 -20.73 11.95
N THR A 221 2.75 -22.05 12.08
CA THR A 221 2.62 -22.97 10.95
C THR A 221 1.14 -23.26 10.73
N CYS A 222 0.66 -23.12 9.50
CA CYS A 222 -0.72 -23.38 9.14
C CYS A 222 -0.84 -24.78 8.50
N CYS A 223 -1.80 -25.59 8.94
CA CYS A 223 -2.14 -26.84 8.25
C CYS A 223 -2.77 -26.52 6.89
N PRO A 224 -2.28 -27.08 5.77
CA PRO A 224 -2.81 -26.77 4.45
C PRO A 224 -4.21 -27.34 4.19
N ASP A 225 -4.62 -28.37 4.96
CA ASP A 225 -5.90 -29.04 4.76
C ASP A 225 -7.04 -28.39 5.54
N CYS A 226 -6.80 -27.98 6.79
CA CYS A 226 -7.83 -27.45 7.68
C CYS A 226 -7.57 -26.01 8.18
N PHE A 227 -6.46 -25.39 7.78
CA PHE A 227 -6.05 -24.03 8.16
C PHE A 227 -5.83 -23.78 9.66
N ALA A 228 -5.74 -24.83 10.48
CA ALA A 228 -5.38 -24.69 11.88
C ALA A 228 -3.96 -24.14 12.04
N LEU A 229 -3.79 -23.20 12.98
CA LEU A 229 -2.53 -22.55 13.28
C LEU A 229 -1.84 -23.25 14.45
N TYR A 230 -0.57 -23.59 14.27
CA TYR A 230 0.27 -24.24 15.26
C TYR A 230 1.47 -23.34 15.57
N PRO A 231 1.84 -23.13 16.85
CA PRO A 231 3.09 -22.45 17.19
C PRO A 231 4.29 -23.17 16.55
N LEU A 232 5.27 -22.43 16.02
CA LEU A 232 6.46 -23.01 15.37
C LEU A 232 7.19 -24.06 16.22
N GLU A 233 7.21 -23.85 17.54
CA GLU A 233 7.89 -24.74 18.50
C GLU A 233 7.16 -26.07 18.71
N HIS A 234 5.85 -26.11 18.43
CA HIS A 234 4.95 -27.22 18.74
C HIS A 234 4.24 -27.76 17.50
N THR A 235 4.74 -27.47 16.30
CA THR A 235 4.15 -27.97 15.07
C THR A 235 4.29 -29.49 14.99
N SER A 236 3.18 -30.19 15.27
CA SER A 236 3.08 -31.63 15.04
C SER A 236 3.27 -31.94 13.55
N PRO A 237 3.98 -33.02 13.17
CA PRO A 237 4.08 -33.44 11.78
C PRO A 237 2.74 -33.90 11.18
N VAL A 238 1.74 -34.12 12.04
CA VAL A 238 0.37 -34.51 11.67
C VAL A 238 -0.59 -33.49 12.28
N CYS A 239 -1.56 -33.03 11.48
CA CYS A 239 -2.60 -32.13 11.94
C CYS A 239 -3.50 -32.82 12.97
N SER A 240 -3.51 -32.34 14.21
CA SER A 240 -4.36 -32.90 15.28
C SER A 240 -5.85 -32.63 15.04
N HIS A 241 -6.19 -31.55 14.32
CA HIS A 241 -7.58 -31.23 14.01
C HIS A 241 -8.24 -32.18 13.00
N LEU A 242 -7.47 -32.92 12.20
CA LEU A 242 -8.00 -33.92 11.27
C LEU A 242 -8.35 -35.24 11.96
N ASP A 243 -7.68 -35.57 13.07
CA ASP A 243 -7.95 -36.80 13.83
C ASP A 243 -9.30 -36.73 14.57
N ASP A 244 -9.74 -35.54 14.99
CA ASP A 244 -11.01 -35.38 15.72
C ASP A 244 -12.26 -35.38 14.81
N GLN A 245 -12.11 -35.21 13.49
CA GLN A 245 -13.24 -35.05 12.56
C GLN A 245 -13.62 -36.29 11.75
N VAL A 246 -12.93 -37.43 11.93
CA VAL A 246 -13.33 -38.68 11.25
C VAL A 246 -13.81 -39.73 12.27
N PRO A 247 -15.09 -39.70 12.67
CA PRO A 247 -15.67 -40.80 13.43
C PRO A 247 -15.58 -42.10 12.60
N GLY A 248 -14.62 -42.97 12.94
CA GLY A 248 -14.46 -44.30 12.36
C GLY A 248 -13.19 -44.57 11.52
N SER A 249 -12.21 -43.66 11.49
CA SER A 249 -10.96 -43.85 10.74
C SER A 249 -9.79 -43.43 11.65
N LEU A 250 -9.02 -44.30 12.33
CA LEU A 250 -8.06 -45.20 11.69
C LEU A 250 -7.42 -46.20 12.69
N ASP A 251 -8.13 -46.67 13.72
CA ASP A 251 -7.55 -47.59 14.72
C ASP A 251 -7.30 -49.04 14.22
N LEU A 252 -7.71 -49.39 12.99
CA LEU A 252 -7.67 -50.78 12.52
C LEU A 252 -6.46 -51.15 11.62
N LEU A 253 -5.58 -50.22 11.26
CA LEU A 253 -4.49 -50.53 10.31
C LEU A 253 -3.07 -50.57 10.88
N TYR A 254 -2.84 -50.12 12.13
CA TYR A 254 -1.50 -50.16 12.72
C TYR A 254 -1.25 -51.25 13.77
N GLN A 255 -2.27 -52.01 14.21
CA GLN A 255 -2.09 -53.07 15.22
C GLN A 255 -1.93 -54.50 14.67
N ASN A 256 -2.13 -54.76 13.37
CA ASN A 256 -2.22 -56.14 12.85
C ASN A 256 -1.03 -56.66 12.02
N ASN A 257 0.14 -56.02 12.02
CA ASN A 257 1.30 -56.52 11.27
C ASN A 257 2.61 -56.56 12.09
N GLN A 258 2.62 -57.26 13.22
CA GLN A 258 3.83 -57.94 13.69
C GLN A 258 3.70 -59.45 13.42
N PRO A 259 4.45 -60.02 12.46
CA PRO A 259 4.60 -61.46 12.39
C PRO A 259 5.71 -61.91 13.34
N GLU A 260 5.33 -62.64 14.39
CA GLU A 260 6.22 -63.60 15.04
C GLU A 260 6.63 -64.67 14.03
N LEU A 261 7.92 -64.74 13.67
CA LEU A 261 8.48 -65.97 13.13
C LEU A 261 9.99 -66.07 13.40
N SER A 262 10.30 -66.92 14.37
CA SER A 262 11.59 -67.58 14.52
C SER A 262 11.88 -68.48 13.31
N ILE A 263 13.07 -68.40 12.72
CA ILE A 263 13.85 -69.54 12.15
C ILE A 263 15.28 -69.07 11.84
N LYS A 264 16.25 -69.88 12.26
CA LYS A 264 17.69 -69.79 11.94
C LYS A 264 17.94 -70.21 10.48
N THR A 265 18.71 -69.45 9.68
CA THR A 265 19.92 -69.92 8.93
C THR A 265 20.60 -68.83 8.06
N THR A 266 21.92 -68.73 8.25
CA THR A 266 23.07 -68.39 7.37
C THR A 266 22.88 -67.82 5.93
N GLY A 267 23.54 -66.68 5.63
CA GLY A 267 23.96 -66.26 4.27
C GLY A 267 24.18 -64.72 4.08
N PRO A 268 25.20 -64.23 3.33
CA PRO A 268 25.75 -62.85 3.43
C PRO A 268 25.14 -61.80 2.44
N PRO A 269 25.49 -60.49 2.54
CA PRO A 269 24.54 -59.38 2.42
C PRO A 269 24.55 -58.64 1.06
N GLN A 270 23.45 -57.95 0.76
CA GLN A 270 23.43 -56.85 -0.21
C GLN A 270 22.81 -55.57 0.37
N HIS A 271 23.36 -54.46 -0.11
CA HIS A 271 23.22 -53.08 0.31
C HIS A 271 21.77 -52.58 0.44
N GLY A 272 21.48 -51.86 1.53
CA GLY A 272 20.27 -51.06 1.71
C GLY A 272 20.52 -49.85 2.62
N SER A 273 20.32 -48.66 2.06
CA SER A 273 20.69 -47.34 2.61
C SER A 273 19.89 -46.95 3.85
N LYS A 274 20.57 -46.68 4.98
CA LYS A 274 19.96 -46.14 6.20
C LYS A 274 19.98 -44.61 6.17
N ARG A 275 18.81 -43.97 6.06
CA ARG A 275 18.62 -42.56 6.43
C ARG A 275 18.76 -42.45 7.95
N ARG A 276 19.77 -41.69 8.38
CA ARG A 276 20.10 -41.45 9.79
C ARG A 276 19.49 -40.11 10.21
N ILE A 277 18.40 -40.16 10.97
CA ILE A 277 17.88 -38.98 11.69
C ILE A 277 18.84 -38.71 12.84
N ARG A 278 19.57 -37.59 12.77
CA ARG A 278 20.40 -37.08 13.87
C ARG A 278 19.48 -36.38 14.86
N LYS A 279 19.32 -36.96 16.05
CA LYS A 279 18.89 -36.21 17.24
C LYS A 279 20.02 -35.29 17.64
N HIS A 280 19.80 -33.98 17.59
CA HIS A 280 20.68 -33.00 18.21
C HIS A 280 20.14 -32.67 19.60
N SER A 281 20.98 -32.88 20.61
CA SER A 281 20.81 -32.44 21.99
C SER A 281 21.29 -30.99 22.06
N SER A 282 20.38 -30.04 22.20
CA SER A 282 20.70 -28.65 22.52
C SER A 282 20.47 -28.43 24.02
N HIS A 283 21.54 -28.53 24.80
CA HIS A 283 21.61 -27.83 26.08
C HIS A 283 22.03 -26.39 25.76
N GLY A 284 21.05 -25.50 25.65
CA GLY A 284 21.22 -24.06 25.78
C GLY A 284 20.42 -23.61 26.99
N THR A 285 21.09 -23.09 28.00
CA THR A 285 20.47 -22.44 29.16
C THR A 285 19.75 -21.19 28.67
N ARG A 286 18.43 -21.18 28.87
CA ARG A 286 17.49 -20.09 28.63
C ARG A 286 17.73 -18.99 29.68
N GLU A 287 18.16 -17.81 29.24
CA GLU A 287 17.89 -16.56 29.96
C GLU A 287 16.50 -16.10 29.54
N GLU A 288 15.63 -15.80 30.51
CA GLU A 288 14.30 -15.27 30.24
C GLU A 288 14.37 -13.81 29.79
N PRO A 289 13.55 -13.39 28.81
CA PRO A 289 13.49 -11.99 28.43
C PRO A 289 12.79 -11.21 29.55
N GLY A 290 13.55 -10.36 30.24
CA GLY A 290 12.99 -9.43 31.21
C GLY A 290 12.00 -8.48 30.55
N GLU A 291 10.95 -8.14 31.29
CA GLU A 291 9.91 -7.16 30.95
C GLU A 291 10.55 -5.79 30.66
N GLU A 292 10.84 -5.48 29.38
CA GLU A 292 11.39 -4.18 28.97
C GLU A 292 10.28 -3.13 28.94
N ILE A 293 10.03 -2.52 30.11
CA ILE A 293 9.26 -1.29 30.22
C ILE A 293 9.98 -0.18 29.44
N GLY A 294 9.23 0.59 28.66
CA GLY A 294 9.73 1.66 27.79
C GLY A 294 10.93 2.42 28.35
N VAL A 295 12.07 2.27 27.69
CA VAL A 295 13.34 2.78 28.16
C VAL A 295 13.44 4.28 27.85
N SER A 296 13.54 5.12 28.89
CA SER A 296 13.90 6.54 28.74
C SER A 296 15.19 6.66 27.90
N MET A 297 15.35 7.70 27.06
CA MET A 297 16.58 7.86 26.25
C MET A 297 17.85 7.92 27.11
N ALA A 298 17.73 8.26 28.39
CA ALA A 298 18.84 8.24 29.34
C ALA A 298 19.31 6.82 29.70
N ASN A 299 18.43 5.82 29.59
CA ASN A 299 18.65 4.42 29.96
C ASN A 299 18.76 3.47 28.76
N ALA A 300 18.50 3.96 27.54
CA ALA A 300 18.79 3.19 26.33
C ALA A 300 20.31 3.02 26.27
N GLN A 301 20.81 1.86 26.69
CA GLN A 301 22.23 1.56 26.63
C GLN A 301 22.67 1.69 25.17
N LEU A 302 23.39 2.78 24.89
CA LEU A 302 24.13 2.96 23.66
C LEU A 302 25.22 1.90 23.68
N GLY A 303 24.94 0.74 23.08
CA GLY A 303 25.98 -0.25 22.81
C GLY A 303 27.13 0.44 22.08
N GLU A 304 28.36 0.25 22.56
CA GLU A 304 29.58 0.72 21.90
C GLU A 304 29.79 0.08 20.51
N ASP A 305 28.97 -0.90 20.15
CA ASP A 305 28.88 -1.47 18.81
C ASP A 305 28.06 -0.58 17.87
N THR A 306 28.68 0.52 17.44
CA THR A 306 28.31 1.21 16.18
C THR A 306 29.28 0.86 15.06
N SER A 307 29.59 -0.43 14.92
CA SER A 307 30.25 -0.94 13.73
C SER A 307 29.31 -0.81 12.54
N SER A 308 29.83 -0.34 11.40
CA SER A 308 29.14 -0.29 10.11
C SER A 308 28.86 -1.69 9.51
N GLY A 309 28.93 -2.75 10.32
CA GLY A 309 28.81 -4.15 9.93
C GLY A 309 27.46 -4.81 10.22
N ASP A 310 26.54 -4.14 10.92
CA ASP A 310 25.24 -4.72 11.30
C ASP A 310 24.17 -4.61 10.20
N ASP A 311 24.58 -4.65 8.93
CA ASP A 311 23.70 -5.10 7.85
C ASP A 311 23.60 -6.65 7.84
N GLN A 312 24.02 -7.32 8.92
CA GLN A 312 23.56 -8.66 9.25
C GLN A 312 22.06 -8.60 9.57
N PHE A 313 21.29 -8.57 8.48
CA PHE A 313 20.03 -9.28 8.36
C PHE A 313 20.16 -10.60 9.13
N ASP A 314 19.28 -10.78 10.11
CA ASP A 314 19.29 -11.91 11.04
C ASP A 314 19.40 -13.22 10.24
N PRO A 315 20.54 -13.95 10.31
CA PRO A 315 20.77 -15.16 9.56
C PRO A 315 20.15 -16.34 10.31
N LEU A 316 18.85 -16.25 10.60
CA LEU A 316 18.03 -17.45 10.77
C LEU A 316 17.81 -18.04 9.36
N ASP A 317 18.89 -18.66 8.92
CA ASP A 317 19.26 -19.20 7.61
C ASP A 317 18.43 -20.43 7.21
N ASN A 318 17.11 -20.28 7.19
CA ASN A 318 16.18 -21.25 6.61
C ASN A 318 15.08 -20.50 5.87
N GLN A 319 15.26 -20.29 4.56
CA GLN A 319 14.21 -20.04 3.54
C GLN A 319 12.77 -19.94 4.07
N PHE A 320 12.44 -18.88 4.80
CA PHE A 320 11.08 -18.67 5.25
C PHE A 320 10.30 -18.13 4.06
N TYR A 321 9.48 -18.99 3.46
CA TYR A 321 8.38 -18.53 2.62
C TYR A 321 7.56 -17.53 3.45
N GLY A 322 7.48 -16.27 3.01
CA GLY A 322 6.72 -15.23 3.73
C GLY A 322 7.45 -13.90 4.01
N GLU A 323 8.73 -13.74 3.63
CA GLU A 323 9.48 -12.51 3.96
C GLU A 323 8.81 -11.22 3.47
N MET A 324 8.14 -11.27 2.32
CA MET A 324 7.42 -10.13 1.75
C MET A 324 6.17 -9.81 2.58
N GLU A 325 5.41 -10.83 2.96
CA GLU A 325 4.22 -10.75 3.80
C GLU A 325 4.59 -10.21 5.18
N ILE A 326 5.67 -10.72 5.78
CA ILE A 326 6.21 -10.22 7.06
C ILE A 326 6.58 -8.75 6.94
N THR A 327 7.32 -8.36 5.90
CA THR A 327 7.73 -6.97 5.68
C THR A 327 6.52 -6.06 5.49
N PHE A 328 5.52 -6.52 4.74
CA PHE A 328 4.27 -5.80 4.51
C PHE A 328 3.49 -5.61 5.81
N VAL A 329 3.25 -6.69 6.56
CA VAL A 329 2.54 -6.64 7.86
C VAL A 329 3.29 -5.75 8.84
N LYS A 330 4.61 -5.86 8.95
CA LYS A 330 5.41 -4.96 9.81
C LYS A 330 5.22 -3.50 9.42
N SER A 331 5.32 -3.19 8.13
CA SER A 331 5.18 -1.83 7.64
C SER A 331 3.77 -1.27 7.86
N PHE A 332 2.75 -2.10 7.65
CA PHE A 332 1.36 -1.75 7.90
C PHE A 332 1.09 -1.46 9.39
N CYS A 333 1.57 -2.32 10.29
CA CYS A 333 1.41 -2.11 11.73
C CYS A 333 2.21 -0.88 12.22
N ARG A 334 3.45 -0.69 11.76
CA ARG A 334 4.23 0.53 12.04
C ARG A 334 3.49 1.79 11.60
N MET A 335 2.82 1.74 10.45
CA MET A 335 2.00 2.82 9.92
C MET A 335 0.84 3.15 10.86
N GLY A 336 0.09 2.14 11.30
CA GLY A 336 -1.00 2.30 12.27
C GLY A 336 -0.53 2.85 13.61
N ASN A 337 0.55 2.29 14.15
CA ASN A 337 1.14 2.71 15.43
C ASN A 337 1.63 4.16 15.39
N LEU A 338 2.36 4.55 14.33
CA LEU A 338 2.84 5.91 14.16
C LEU A 338 1.69 6.90 13.94
N ALA A 339 0.67 6.54 13.17
CA ALA A 339 -0.52 7.38 12.99
C ALA A 339 -1.27 7.59 14.31
N ALA A 340 -1.40 6.54 15.13
CA ALA A 340 -2.03 6.63 16.45
C ALA A 340 -1.23 7.54 17.40
N LEU A 341 0.10 7.40 17.42
CA LEU A 341 1.00 8.26 18.19
C LEU A 341 0.88 9.74 17.79
N LEU A 342 0.78 10.03 16.48
CA LEU A 342 0.68 11.40 15.98
C LEU A 342 -0.71 12.01 16.21
N ARG A 343 -1.79 11.22 16.16
CA ARG A 343 -3.17 11.70 16.37
C ARG A 343 -3.48 12.04 17.82
N ASP A 344 -2.77 11.44 18.76
CA ASP A 344 -2.92 11.77 20.17
C ASP A 344 -1.97 12.92 20.56
N GLU A 345 -2.46 14.15 20.44
CA GLU A 345 -1.70 15.36 20.79
C GLU A 345 -1.23 15.40 22.25
N THR A 346 -1.80 14.57 23.13
CA THR A 346 -1.37 14.48 24.54
C THR A 346 -0.06 13.71 24.70
N LYS A 347 0.29 12.86 23.72
CA LYS A 347 1.54 12.09 23.69
C LYS A 347 2.72 12.89 23.15
N LEU A 348 2.46 14.03 22.50
CA LEU A 348 3.46 14.94 21.96
C LEU A 348 3.77 16.08 22.96
N PRO A 349 5.04 16.50 23.09
CA PRO A 349 5.39 17.70 23.85
C PRO A 349 4.67 18.94 23.31
N GLU A 350 4.34 19.88 24.20
CA GLU A 350 3.57 21.08 23.85
C GLU A 350 4.21 21.90 22.72
N SER A 351 5.54 21.96 22.70
CA SER A 351 6.31 22.66 21.67
C SER A 351 6.17 22.07 20.26
N LEU A 352 5.74 20.81 20.14
CA LEU A 352 5.53 20.14 18.85
C LEU A 352 4.10 20.22 18.33
N ARG A 353 3.12 20.58 19.18
CA ARG A 353 1.71 20.71 18.78
C ARG A 353 1.50 21.61 17.54
N PRO A 354 2.19 22.77 17.38
CA PRO A 354 2.03 23.59 16.18
C PRO A 354 2.42 22.88 14.87
N TYR A 355 3.30 21.88 14.95
CA TYR A 355 3.78 21.11 13.80
C TYR A 355 2.99 19.81 13.58
N ALA A 356 2.12 19.41 14.51
CA ALA A 356 1.34 18.17 14.41
C ALA A 356 0.55 18.12 13.09
N SER A 357 -0.09 19.23 12.69
CA SER A 357 -0.83 19.32 11.42
C SER A 357 0.03 19.06 10.17
N GLN A 358 1.32 19.42 10.21
CA GLN A 358 2.26 19.15 9.12
C GLN A 358 2.70 17.69 9.13
N LEU A 359 2.91 17.09 10.31
CA LEU A 359 3.22 15.66 10.44
C LEU A 359 2.03 14.80 10.01
N HIS A 360 0.81 15.24 10.33
CA HIS A 360 -0.44 14.63 9.86
C HIS A 360 -0.56 14.66 8.35
N SER A 361 -0.18 15.78 7.72
CA SER A 361 -0.35 15.94 6.27
C SER A 361 0.49 14.97 5.44
N ILE A 362 1.54 14.38 6.03
CA ILE A 362 2.38 13.36 5.38
C ILE A 362 1.59 12.08 5.13
N PHE A 363 0.70 11.68 6.06
CA PHE A 363 -0.05 10.42 5.93
C PHE A 363 -1.54 10.59 5.67
N GLU A 364 -2.11 11.74 6.04
CA GLU A 364 -3.44 12.17 5.63
C GLU A 364 -3.26 13.38 4.71
N PRO A 365 -3.24 13.18 3.38
CA PRO A 365 -2.99 14.27 2.45
C PRO A 365 -3.97 15.39 2.72
N GLN A 366 -3.47 16.57 3.10
CA GLN A 366 -4.31 17.74 3.22
C GLN A 366 -5.01 17.98 1.90
N ASP A 367 -6.30 18.30 1.97
CA ASP A 367 -7.11 18.60 0.81
C ASP A 367 -6.45 19.72 0.02
N PHE A 368 -5.98 19.38 -1.18
CA PHE A 368 -5.45 20.38 -2.09
C PHE A 368 -6.56 21.40 -2.39
N GLN A 369 -6.42 22.59 -1.82
CA GLN A 369 -7.22 23.76 -2.14
C GLN A 369 -6.50 24.49 -3.28
N PRO A 370 -6.94 24.35 -4.55
CA PRO A 370 -6.35 25.11 -5.65
C PRO A 370 -6.46 26.61 -5.34
N LYS A 371 -5.33 27.29 -5.19
CA LYS A 371 -5.27 28.75 -4.95
C LYS A 371 -5.71 29.56 -6.18
N SER A 372 -5.83 28.93 -7.35
CA SER A 372 -6.39 29.52 -8.56
C SER A 372 -7.77 28.93 -8.82
N SER A 373 -8.80 29.77 -8.78
CA SER A 373 -10.13 29.43 -9.30
C SER A 373 -10.00 28.97 -10.76
N ASP A 374 -10.45 27.74 -11.05
CA ASP A 374 -10.44 27.04 -12.36
C ASP A 374 -11.34 27.72 -13.43
N ILE A 375 -11.27 29.04 -13.58
CA ILE A 375 -12.06 29.82 -14.54
C ILE A 375 -11.71 29.41 -15.99
N TYR A 376 -10.51 28.87 -16.23
CA TYR A 376 -10.03 28.47 -17.56
C TYR A 376 -10.40 27.05 -18.02
N ASN A 377 -11.15 26.28 -17.23
CA ASN A 377 -11.48 24.88 -17.58
C ASN A 377 -12.88 24.68 -18.20
N SER A 378 -13.55 25.77 -18.61
CA SER A 378 -14.79 25.68 -19.38
C SER A 378 -14.48 25.31 -20.82
N GLN A 379 -14.95 24.13 -21.26
CA GLN A 379 -14.78 23.66 -22.63
C GLN A 379 -16.10 23.02 -23.12
N PRO A 380 -16.38 23.05 -24.43
CA PRO A 380 -17.51 22.32 -24.99
C PRO A 380 -17.31 20.81 -24.83
N LEU A 381 -18.40 20.11 -24.53
CA LEU A 381 -18.51 18.65 -24.58
C LEU A 381 -18.44 18.18 -26.03
N ASP A 382 -17.81 17.02 -26.23
CA ASP A 382 -17.88 16.29 -27.50
C ASP A 382 -19.36 15.95 -27.81
N ASP A 383 -19.77 15.99 -29.08
CA ASP A 383 -21.17 15.78 -29.48
C ASP A 383 -21.73 14.44 -28.94
N ASP A 384 -20.95 13.36 -29.03
CA ASP A 384 -21.31 12.03 -28.49
C ASP A 384 -21.56 12.07 -26.97
N VAL A 385 -20.85 12.92 -26.24
CA VAL A 385 -20.99 13.06 -24.78
C VAL A 385 -22.21 13.93 -24.44
N LEU A 386 -22.45 14.98 -25.22
CA LEU A 386 -23.64 15.81 -25.09
C LEU A 386 -24.91 15.00 -25.36
N ASP A 387 -24.92 14.17 -26.40
CA ASP A 387 -26.05 13.29 -26.72
C ASP A 387 -26.32 12.29 -25.60
N GLN A 388 -25.26 11.69 -25.04
CA GLN A 388 -25.38 10.83 -23.86
C GLN A 388 -25.95 11.58 -22.65
N LEU A 389 -25.52 12.82 -22.41
CA LEU A 389 -26.03 13.66 -21.33
C LEU A 389 -27.53 13.92 -21.49
N VAL A 390 -27.97 14.35 -22.68
CA VAL A 390 -29.39 14.59 -22.97
C VAL A 390 -30.21 13.30 -22.81
N LEU A 391 -29.72 12.17 -23.31
CA LEU A 391 -30.39 10.88 -23.15
C LEU A 391 -30.52 10.48 -21.67
N ARG A 392 -29.47 10.67 -20.87
CA ARG A 392 -29.46 10.30 -19.45
C ARG A 392 -30.33 11.21 -18.59
N LEU A 393 -30.32 12.51 -18.86
CA LEU A 393 -31.22 13.47 -18.19
C LEU A 393 -32.69 13.11 -18.46
N ASN A 394 -33.04 12.76 -19.70
CA ASN A 394 -34.40 12.35 -20.05
C ASN A 394 -34.78 10.98 -19.45
N ALA A 395 -33.87 10.01 -19.48
CA ALA A 395 -34.13 8.67 -18.94
C ALA A 395 -34.38 8.67 -17.43
N THR A 396 -33.77 9.62 -16.71
CA THR A 396 -33.95 9.80 -15.26
C THR A 396 -35.04 10.79 -14.90
N GLN A 397 -35.74 11.35 -15.90
CA GLN A 397 -36.69 12.46 -15.73
C GLN A 397 -36.12 13.57 -14.83
N ALA A 398 -34.85 13.93 -15.09
CA ALA A 398 -34.12 14.85 -14.23
C ALA A 398 -34.87 16.18 -14.11
N ASN A 399 -35.19 16.57 -12.87
CA ASN A 399 -35.92 17.79 -12.54
C ASN A 399 -37.32 17.89 -13.16
N ASP A 400 -37.96 16.76 -13.52
CA ASP A 400 -39.29 16.69 -14.15
C ASP A 400 -39.40 17.40 -15.52
N TRP A 401 -38.25 17.63 -16.18
CA TRP A 401 -38.19 18.27 -17.50
C TRP A 401 -37.78 17.32 -18.60
N GLN A 402 -38.26 17.60 -19.81
CA GLN A 402 -37.70 17.02 -21.03
C GLN A 402 -36.55 17.89 -21.52
N TRP A 403 -35.40 17.27 -21.74
CA TRP A 403 -34.17 17.95 -22.08
C TRP A 403 -33.87 17.82 -23.58
N LYS A 404 -33.41 18.90 -24.18
CA LYS A 404 -32.91 18.94 -25.57
C LYS A 404 -31.61 19.71 -25.61
N SER A 405 -30.73 19.40 -26.56
CA SER A 405 -29.52 20.21 -26.76
C SER A 405 -29.91 21.66 -27.08
N SER A 406 -29.12 22.63 -26.61
CA SER A 406 -29.41 24.05 -26.86
C SER A 406 -29.53 24.38 -28.35
N SER A 407 -28.74 23.72 -29.21
CA SER A 407 -28.79 23.92 -30.66
C SER A 407 -30.12 23.46 -31.27
N THR A 408 -30.65 22.32 -30.84
CA THR A 408 -31.96 21.83 -31.28
C THR A 408 -33.10 22.67 -30.70
N TRP A 409 -33.02 23.02 -29.41
CA TRP A 409 -34.01 23.86 -28.73
C TRP A 409 -34.13 25.25 -29.38
N CYS A 410 -33.02 25.88 -29.75
CA CYS A 410 -33.02 27.18 -30.45
C CYS A 410 -33.66 27.14 -31.85
N ARG A 411 -33.84 25.95 -32.45
CA ARG A 411 -34.52 25.78 -33.75
C ARG A 411 -36.00 25.44 -33.60
N MET A 412 -36.49 25.21 -32.39
CA MET A 412 -37.90 24.91 -32.11
C MET A 412 -38.77 26.18 -32.10
N SER A 413 -40.07 25.97 -32.31
CA SER A 413 -41.12 26.99 -32.17
C SER A 413 -41.21 27.51 -30.72
N ALA A 414 -41.77 28.70 -30.50
CA ALA A 414 -41.96 29.24 -29.16
C ALA A 414 -42.86 28.34 -28.30
N GLU A 415 -43.90 27.75 -28.89
CA GLU A 415 -44.83 26.84 -28.22
C GLU A 415 -44.15 25.54 -27.76
N ASP A 416 -43.23 25.00 -28.58
CA ASP A 416 -42.50 23.79 -28.20
C ASP A 416 -41.39 24.07 -27.20
N ARG A 417 -40.74 25.25 -27.24
CA ARG A 417 -39.71 25.61 -26.27
C ARG A 417 -40.21 25.62 -24.82
N ILE A 418 -41.50 25.89 -24.60
CA ILE A 418 -42.12 25.84 -23.26
C ILE A 418 -42.14 24.41 -22.71
N LYS A 419 -42.08 23.38 -23.57
CA LYS A 419 -42.14 21.96 -23.17
C LYS A 419 -40.77 21.36 -22.86
N TYR A 420 -39.68 22.02 -23.25
CA TYR A 420 -38.33 21.47 -23.16
C TYR A 420 -37.35 22.44 -22.51
N SER A 421 -36.41 21.90 -21.74
CA SER A 421 -35.27 22.65 -21.19
C SER A 421 -34.00 22.46 -22.05
N PRO A 422 -33.25 23.54 -22.33
CA PRO A 422 -32.02 23.44 -23.12
C PRO A 422 -30.84 22.90 -22.29
N VAL A 423 -30.01 22.07 -22.93
CA VAL A 423 -28.75 21.55 -22.39
C VAL A 423 -27.59 22.15 -23.19
N SER A 424 -26.80 22.99 -22.52
CA SER A 424 -25.59 23.59 -23.11
C SER A 424 -24.52 22.53 -23.35
N SER A 425 -23.73 22.69 -24.42
CA SER A 425 -22.52 21.89 -24.61
C SER A 425 -21.39 22.31 -23.66
N GLN A 426 -21.45 23.48 -23.02
CA GLN A 426 -20.39 23.94 -22.14
C GLN A 426 -20.36 23.15 -20.82
N ALA A 427 -19.16 22.71 -20.43
CA ALA A 427 -18.92 22.02 -19.17
C ALA A 427 -17.58 22.46 -18.55
N HIS A 428 -17.49 22.34 -17.22
CA HIS A 428 -16.27 22.63 -16.47
C HIS A 428 -15.52 21.34 -16.17
N PHE A 429 -14.41 21.10 -16.87
CA PHE A 429 -13.62 19.88 -16.68
C PHE A 429 -12.77 19.96 -15.42
N LYS A 430 -12.69 18.82 -14.72
CA LYS A 430 -11.94 18.66 -13.48
C LYS A 430 -10.96 17.50 -13.62
N THR A 431 -9.83 17.58 -12.92
CA THR A 431 -8.85 16.48 -12.86
C THR A 431 -9.19 15.44 -11.79
N GLY A 432 -9.97 15.85 -10.78
CA GLY A 432 -10.48 15.01 -9.71
C GLY A 432 -11.73 15.56 -9.04
N VAL A 433 -12.40 14.71 -8.26
CA VAL A 433 -13.58 15.06 -7.46
C VAL A 433 -13.60 14.23 -6.18
N LYS A 434 -14.11 14.79 -5.08
CA LYS A 434 -14.37 14.05 -3.86
C LYS A 434 -15.83 13.60 -3.80
N HIS A 435 -16.06 12.33 -3.46
CA HIS A 435 -17.39 11.78 -3.23
C HIS A 435 -17.28 10.71 -2.13
N ASN A 436 -18.12 10.80 -1.09
CA ASN A 436 -18.12 9.91 0.08
C ASN A 436 -16.72 9.76 0.72
N ASN A 437 -16.02 10.89 0.94
CA ASN A 437 -14.64 10.94 1.46
C ASN A 437 -13.57 10.23 0.61
N VAL A 438 -13.92 9.75 -0.59
CA VAL A 438 -12.99 9.16 -1.54
C VAL A 438 -12.67 10.18 -2.64
N HIS A 439 -11.39 10.33 -2.96
CA HIS A 439 -10.94 11.21 -4.03
C HIS A 439 -10.78 10.43 -5.33
N TYR A 440 -11.64 10.73 -6.31
CA TYR A 440 -11.61 10.14 -7.64
C TYR A 440 -10.85 11.04 -8.59
N GLN A 441 -10.01 10.47 -9.46
CA GLN A 441 -9.20 11.23 -10.40
C GLN A 441 -9.26 10.64 -11.81
N THR A 442 -8.96 11.48 -12.79
CA THR A 442 -8.76 11.03 -14.17
C THR A 442 -7.49 10.18 -14.29
N HIS A 443 -7.49 9.22 -15.22
CA HIS A 443 -6.35 8.30 -15.33
C HIS A 443 -5.04 8.95 -15.72
N LYS A 444 -5.10 10.05 -16.47
CA LYS A 444 -3.91 10.83 -16.81
C LYS A 444 -3.25 11.44 -15.56
N LYS A 445 -4.03 11.76 -14.52
CA LYS A 445 -3.52 12.42 -13.31
C LYS A 445 -3.01 11.43 -12.26
N SER A 446 -3.75 10.35 -12.01
CA SER A 446 -3.34 9.31 -11.06
C SER A 446 -3.94 7.98 -11.46
N PRO A 447 -3.15 6.97 -11.88
CA PRO A 447 -3.70 5.69 -12.27
C PRO A 447 -4.39 4.94 -11.13
N LYS A 448 -3.97 5.16 -9.88
CA LYS A 448 -4.46 4.44 -8.69
C LYS A 448 -5.93 4.75 -8.38
N ASN A 449 -6.33 6.03 -8.46
CA ASN A 449 -7.65 6.49 -8.00
C ASN A 449 -8.69 6.64 -9.13
N THR A 450 -8.65 5.74 -10.11
CA THR A 450 -9.43 5.89 -11.36
C THR A 450 -10.49 4.84 -11.59
N VAL A 451 -10.39 3.73 -10.88
CA VAL A 451 -11.28 2.60 -11.09
C VAL A 451 -12.44 2.70 -10.11
N VAL A 452 -13.64 2.67 -10.66
CA VAL A 452 -14.89 2.85 -9.95
C VAL A 452 -15.76 1.61 -10.05
N HIS A 453 -16.45 1.33 -8.96
CA HIS A 453 -17.60 0.44 -8.89
C HIS A 453 -18.87 1.29 -9.01
N VAL A 454 -19.70 0.97 -9.99
CA VAL A 454 -20.97 1.63 -10.27
C VAL A 454 -22.08 0.59 -10.24
N VAL A 455 -23.19 0.91 -9.57
CA VAL A 455 -24.41 0.11 -9.63
C VAL A 455 -25.41 0.85 -10.51
N SER A 456 -25.78 0.21 -11.62
CA SER A 456 -26.74 0.80 -12.56
C SER A 456 -28.13 0.88 -11.93
N GLN A 457 -28.70 2.08 -11.86
CA GLN A 457 -30.03 2.32 -11.28
C GLN A 457 -31.15 1.65 -12.08
N THR A 458 -30.95 1.38 -13.38
CA THR A 458 -32.01 0.86 -14.25
C THR A 458 -32.21 -0.65 -14.14
N ASN A 459 -31.15 -1.40 -13.84
CA ASN A 459 -31.16 -2.86 -13.84
C ASN A 459 -30.39 -3.51 -12.68
N GLY A 460 -29.86 -2.71 -11.75
CA GLY A 460 -29.06 -3.19 -10.62
C GLY A 460 -27.71 -3.81 -11.01
N ALA A 461 -27.28 -3.69 -12.28
CA ALA A 461 -26.07 -4.32 -12.74
C ALA A 461 -24.83 -3.67 -12.11
N THR A 462 -23.97 -4.50 -11.53
CA THR A 462 -22.64 -4.12 -11.03
C THR A 462 -21.66 -3.95 -12.18
N LEU A 463 -21.23 -2.70 -12.38
CA LEU A 463 -20.28 -2.31 -13.42
C LEU A 463 -18.99 -1.83 -12.77
N PHE A 464 -17.86 -2.18 -13.40
CA PHE A 464 -16.55 -1.68 -13.02
C PHE A 464 -15.94 -0.98 -14.20
N GLY A 465 -15.35 0.19 -13.97
CA GLY A 465 -14.82 0.97 -15.07
C GLY A 465 -13.79 1.98 -14.64
N LYS A 466 -13.14 2.56 -15.64
CA LYS A 466 -12.05 3.52 -15.48
C LYS A 466 -12.51 4.92 -15.88
N ILE A 467 -12.28 5.90 -15.01
CA ILE A 467 -12.59 7.29 -15.27
C ILE A 467 -11.64 7.86 -16.32
N THR A 468 -12.20 8.35 -17.43
CA THR A 468 -11.44 9.02 -18.50
C THR A 468 -11.53 10.54 -18.41
N LYS A 469 -12.73 11.08 -18.12
CA LYS A 469 -12.97 12.53 -17.94
C LYS A 469 -13.89 12.75 -16.74
N ILE A 470 -13.73 13.88 -16.06
CA ILE A 470 -14.62 14.35 -14.99
C ILE A 470 -15.02 15.78 -15.36
N PHE A 471 -16.30 16.11 -15.28
CA PHE A 471 -16.76 17.47 -15.50
C PHE A 471 -18.00 17.79 -14.69
N SER A 472 -18.17 19.07 -14.39
CA SER A 472 -19.40 19.61 -13.81
C SER A 472 -20.20 20.32 -14.90
N HIS A 473 -21.50 20.07 -14.92
CA HIS A 473 -22.43 20.61 -15.90
C HIS A 473 -23.51 21.40 -15.18
N ARG A 474 -23.59 22.69 -15.54
CA ARG A 474 -24.57 23.62 -14.99
C ARG A 474 -25.71 23.81 -15.97
N ARG A 475 -26.94 23.65 -15.49
CA ARG A 475 -28.17 23.76 -16.28
C ARG A 475 -29.27 24.49 -15.50
N ILE A 476 -30.26 25.01 -16.21
CA ILE A 476 -31.40 25.72 -15.62
C ILE A 476 -32.66 24.97 -16.07
N PRO A 477 -33.39 24.29 -15.17
CA PRO A 477 -34.62 23.61 -15.51
C PRO A 477 -35.76 24.62 -15.71
N GLY A 478 -36.41 24.62 -16.87
CA GLY A 478 -37.60 25.44 -17.13
C GLY A 478 -37.35 26.96 -17.18
N HIS A 479 -38.43 27.71 -17.00
CA HIS A 479 -38.43 29.17 -16.97
C HIS A 479 -38.35 29.76 -15.55
N GLU A 480 -38.54 28.93 -14.51
CA GLU A 480 -38.41 29.32 -13.11
C GLU A 480 -37.34 28.47 -12.42
N ASN A 481 -36.47 29.14 -11.67
CA ASN A 481 -35.62 28.63 -10.60
C ASN A 481 -34.20 28.11 -10.90
N SER A 482 -33.49 28.06 -9.77
CA SER A 482 -32.05 28.05 -9.55
C SER A 482 -31.26 27.11 -10.46
N PRO A 483 -30.05 27.54 -10.88
CA PRO A 483 -29.15 26.70 -11.64
C PRO A 483 -28.79 25.42 -10.85
N VAL A 484 -28.91 24.28 -11.51
CA VAL A 484 -28.46 22.99 -11.01
C VAL A 484 -27.06 22.74 -11.54
N ASP A 485 -26.11 22.51 -10.63
CA ASP A 485 -24.75 22.05 -10.96
C ASP A 485 -24.60 20.60 -10.54
N GLU A 486 -24.18 19.76 -11.48
CA GLU A 486 -24.04 18.32 -11.26
C GLU A 486 -22.73 17.81 -11.86
N THR A 487 -22.08 16.90 -11.14
CA THR A 487 -20.82 16.30 -11.60
C THR A 487 -21.06 14.95 -12.26
N TRP A 488 -20.43 14.79 -13.42
CA TRP A 488 -20.51 13.61 -14.26
C TRP A 488 -19.12 13.02 -14.51
N LEU A 489 -19.10 11.70 -14.66
CA LEU A 489 -17.90 10.92 -14.96
C LEU A 489 -18.09 10.26 -16.32
N LEU A 490 -17.10 10.43 -17.20
CA LEU A 490 -17.01 9.62 -18.40
C LEU A 490 -16.19 8.38 -18.07
N VAL A 491 -16.82 7.21 -18.09
CA VAL A 491 -16.24 5.95 -17.60
C VAL A 491 -16.16 4.94 -18.73
N ARG A 492 -15.01 4.29 -18.92
CA ARG A 492 -14.88 3.12 -19.79
C ARG A 492 -15.03 1.86 -18.94
N TYR A 493 -16.14 1.17 -19.10
CA TYR A 493 -16.43 -0.04 -18.33
C TYR A 493 -15.65 -1.24 -18.88
N TYR A 494 -15.20 -2.08 -17.94
CA TYR A 494 -14.58 -3.36 -18.22
C TYR A 494 -15.65 -4.40 -18.55
N LYS A 495 -15.35 -5.29 -19.50
CA LYS A 495 -16.31 -6.33 -19.90
C LYS A 495 -16.31 -7.48 -18.88
N PRO A 496 -17.48 -8.03 -18.53
CA PRO A 496 -17.55 -9.25 -17.75
C PRO A 496 -16.93 -10.43 -18.51
N LEU A 497 -16.48 -11.45 -17.77
CA LEU A 497 -16.09 -12.73 -18.37
C LEU A 497 -17.31 -13.39 -19.01
N SER A 498 -17.08 -14.08 -20.12
CA SER A 498 -18.12 -14.93 -20.72
C SER A 498 -18.32 -16.19 -19.87
N ALA A 499 -19.53 -16.75 -19.83
CA ALA A 499 -19.87 -17.88 -18.96
C ALA A 499 -18.99 -19.14 -19.13
N GLY A 500 -18.33 -19.30 -20.28
CA GLY A 500 -17.40 -20.41 -20.53
C GLY A 500 -15.93 -20.15 -20.14
N MET A 501 -15.59 -18.96 -19.65
CA MET A 501 -14.22 -18.63 -19.24
C MET A 501 -14.02 -18.96 -17.76
N PRO A 502 -12.86 -19.55 -17.38
CA PRO A 502 -12.59 -19.83 -15.99
C PRO A 502 -12.45 -18.53 -15.20
N ASN A 503 -13.03 -18.50 -14.01
CA ASN A 503 -12.90 -17.39 -13.08
C ASN A 503 -12.40 -17.94 -11.73
N PRO A 504 -11.09 -17.81 -11.42
CA PRO A 504 -10.53 -18.34 -10.17
C PRO A 504 -11.13 -17.65 -8.93
N PHE A 505 -11.63 -16.43 -9.06
CA PHE A 505 -12.27 -15.70 -7.96
C PHE A 505 -13.73 -16.06 -7.73
N SER A 506 -14.33 -16.92 -8.57
CA SER A 506 -15.72 -17.36 -8.38
C SER A 506 -15.95 -18.08 -7.04
N ARG A 507 -14.89 -18.66 -6.47
CA ARG A 507 -14.91 -19.37 -5.19
C ARG A 507 -14.47 -18.52 -3.99
N VAL A 508 -13.95 -17.31 -4.24
CA VAL A 508 -13.47 -16.39 -3.18
C VAL A 508 -14.64 -15.60 -2.57
N GLY A 509 -15.88 -15.84 -3.03
CA GLY A 509 -17.10 -15.19 -2.56
C GLY A 509 -17.58 -15.62 -1.16
N GLU A 510 -16.67 -15.98 -0.25
CA GLU A 510 -16.92 -15.87 1.18
C GLU A 510 -16.99 -14.37 1.54
N PRO A 511 -17.77 -13.98 2.56
CA PRO A 511 -18.32 -12.61 2.69
C PRO A 511 -17.28 -11.48 2.79
N ASP A 512 -16.01 -11.80 3.06
CA ASP A 512 -15.02 -10.81 3.48
C ASP A 512 -14.23 -10.17 2.32
N LEU A 513 -14.20 -10.76 1.13
CA LEU A 513 -13.44 -10.19 0.00
C LEU A 513 -14.19 -10.30 -1.35
N GLN A 514 -14.94 -9.25 -1.71
CA GLN A 514 -15.65 -9.16 -3.00
C GLN A 514 -14.67 -8.88 -4.16
N ALA A 515 -13.96 -9.92 -4.59
CA ALA A 515 -13.06 -9.89 -5.74
C ALA A 515 -13.82 -10.18 -7.05
N HIS A 516 -13.64 -9.31 -8.05
CA HIS A 516 -14.24 -9.44 -9.38
C HIS A 516 -13.18 -9.45 -10.47
N LEU A 517 -13.24 -10.44 -11.36
CA LEU A 517 -12.42 -10.47 -12.57
C LEU A 517 -13.20 -9.94 -13.76
N ARG A 518 -12.54 -9.10 -14.56
CA ARG A 518 -13.07 -8.51 -15.79
C ARG A 518 -12.01 -8.57 -16.89
N LEU A 519 -12.44 -8.39 -18.14
CA LEU A 519 -11.54 -8.26 -19.28
C LEU A 519 -11.14 -6.79 -19.44
N GLU A 520 -9.86 -6.53 -19.68
CA GLU A 520 -9.35 -5.16 -19.87
C GLU A 520 -9.87 -4.51 -21.17
N ASN A 521 -10.49 -5.30 -22.06
CA ASN A 521 -11.07 -4.80 -23.30
C ASN A 521 -12.09 -3.68 -23.03
N TRP A 522 -11.73 -2.48 -23.49
CA TRP A 522 -12.47 -1.26 -23.22
C TRP A 522 -13.81 -1.21 -23.96
N SER A 523 -14.87 -0.81 -23.25
CA SER A 523 -16.09 -0.33 -23.88
C SER A 523 -15.91 1.09 -24.44
N ARG A 524 -16.88 1.54 -25.24
CA ARG A 524 -17.04 2.98 -25.47
C ARG A 524 -17.23 3.69 -24.13
N PRO A 525 -16.71 4.92 -23.96
CA PRO A 525 -16.94 5.68 -22.74
C PRO A 525 -18.42 5.95 -22.56
N TYR A 526 -18.91 5.75 -21.35
CA TYR A 526 -20.30 5.94 -20.96
C TYR A 526 -20.43 7.01 -19.88
N LEU A 527 -21.48 7.82 -19.96
CA LEU A 527 -21.72 8.89 -19.02
C LEU A 527 -22.41 8.39 -17.74
N THR A 528 -21.73 8.59 -16.61
CA THR A 528 -22.11 8.11 -15.28
C THR A 528 -22.31 9.30 -14.34
N ARG A 529 -23.38 9.29 -13.55
CA ARG A 529 -23.57 10.33 -12.52
C ARG A 529 -22.63 10.04 -11.37
N LEU A 530 -22.06 11.08 -10.74
CA LEU A 530 -21.20 10.87 -9.57
C LEU A 530 -21.93 10.11 -8.44
N SER A 531 -23.24 10.33 -8.28
CA SER A 531 -24.09 9.67 -7.30
C SER A 531 -24.37 8.17 -7.57
N GLU A 532 -24.01 7.66 -8.76
CA GLU A 532 -24.13 6.23 -9.07
C GLU A 532 -22.85 5.45 -8.69
N VAL A 533 -21.77 6.17 -8.34
CA VAL A 533 -20.52 5.56 -7.91
C VAL A 533 -20.68 5.07 -6.48
N VAL A 534 -20.49 3.77 -6.29
CA VAL A 534 -20.59 3.12 -4.99
C VAL A 534 -19.26 3.19 -4.25
N ALA A 535 -18.16 2.85 -4.94
CA ALA A 535 -16.84 2.78 -4.32
C ALA A 535 -15.70 2.99 -5.34
N SER A 536 -14.51 3.30 -4.82
CA SER A 536 -13.25 3.08 -5.55
C SER A 536 -12.86 1.61 -5.51
N CYS A 537 -12.01 1.18 -6.45
CA CYS A 537 -11.51 -0.19 -6.47
C CYS A 537 -10.00 -0.22 -6.34
N ALA A 538 -9.50 -1.16 -5.53
CA ALA A 538 -8.15 -1.68 -5.70
C ALA A 538 -8.15 -2.65 -6.89
N TRP A 539 -7.05 -2.68 -7.64
CA TRP A 539 -7.01 -3.49 -8.86
C TRP A 539 -5.60 -3.98 -9.19
N ILE A 540 -5.55 -5.11 -9.88
CA ILE A 540 -4.34 -5.67 -10.47
C ILE A 540 -4.66 -6.18 -11.87
N ILE A 541 -3.75 -5.92 -12.81
CA ILE A 541 -3.89 -6.35 -14.20
C ILE A 541 -3.00 -7.58 -14.39
N TYR A 542 -3.58 -8.61 -15.00
CA TYR A 542 -2.89 -9.85 -15.36
C TYR A 542 -2.74 -9.93 -16.87
N GLU A 543 -1.54 -10.33 -17.31
CA GLU A 543 -1.27 -10.67 -18.69
C GLU A 543 -2.00 -11.96 -19.11
N LYS A 544 -2.03 -12.20 -20.42
CA LYS A 544 -2.68 -13.37 -21.01
C LYS A 544 -2.08 -14.66 -20.43
N GLY A 545 -2.93 -15.55 -19.93
CA GLY A 545 -2.52 -16.84 -19.37
C GLY A 545 -1.93 -16.79 -17.96
N GLU A 546 -1.67 -15.60 -17.40
CA GLU A 546 -0.98 -15.45 -16.10
C GLU A 546 -1.84 -15.97 -14.94
N ILE A 547 -3.11 -15.58 -14.90
CA ILE A 547 -4.02 -16.00 -13.83
C ILE A 547 -4.59 -17.40 -14.05
N HIS A 548 -4.81 -17.77 -15.32
CA HIS A 548 -5.27 -19.09 -15.71
C HIS A 548 -4.89 -19.32 -17.19
N TYR A 549 -4.32 -20.47 -17.52
CA TYR A 549 -3.80 -20.77 -18.86
C TYR A 549 -4.86 -20.71 -19.98
N LEU A 550 -6.14 -20.95 -19.66
CA LEU A 550 -7.28 -20.81 -20.58
C LEU A 550 -7.77 -19.36 -20.78
N LEU A 551 -7.31 -18.40 -19.96
CA LEU A 551 -7.62 -16.97 -20.14
C LEU A 551 -6.60 -16.35 -21.07
N ASP A 552 -6.84 -16.47 -22.37
CA ASP A 552 -6.00 -15.95 -23.46
C ASP A 552 -6.07 -14.42 -23.65
N LYS A 553 -6.67 -13.70 -22.69
CA LYS A 553 -6.92 -12.27 -22.73
C LYS A 553 -6.40 -11.59 -21.48
N LYS A 554 -5.94 -10.37 -21.66
CA LYS A 554 -5.53 -9.50 -20.57
C LYS A 554 -6.74 -9.20 -19.68
N SER A 555 -6.55 -9.40 -18.38
CA SER A 555 -7.65 -9.37 -17.42
C SER A 555 -7.30 -8.46 -16.25
N ILE A 556 -8.33 -8.02 -15.53
CA ILE A 556 -8.19 -7.14 -14.37
C ILE A 556 -9.00 -7.71 -13.22
N ALA A 557 -8.33 -7.99 -12.10
CA ALA A 557 -9.00 -8.30 -10.85
C ALA A 557 -9.21 -7.00 -10.07
N LEU A 558 -10.38 -6.90 -9.45
CA LEU A 558 -10.91 -5.69 -8.84
C LEU A 558 -11.47 -6.05 -7.47
N VAL A 559 -11.14 -5.25 -6.45
CA VAL A 559 -11.75 -5.35 -5.12
C VAL A 559 -12.39 -4.00 -4.82
N SER A 560 -13.70 -4.02 -4.56
CA SER A 560 -14.46 -2.82 -4.18
C SER A 560 -14.05 -2.39 -2.78
N LEU A 561 -13.53 -1.18 -2.64
CA LEU A 561 -13.16 -0.58 -1.35
C LEU A 561 -14.36 0.20 -0.82
N HIS A 562 -15.47 -0.51 -0.58
CA HIS A 562 -16.60 0.10 0.12
C HIS A 562 -16.22 0.16 1.61
N ARG A 563 -16.10 1.36 2.16
CA ARG A 563 -15.97 1.55 3.60
C ARG A 563 -17.32 1.42 4.29
#